data_AF-R7USC1-F1
#
_entry.id   AF-R7USC1-F1
#
_cell.length_a   1.000
_cell.length_b   1.000
_cell.length_c   1.000
_cell.angle_alpha   90.00
_cell.angle_beta   90.00
_cell.angle_gamma   90.00
#
_symmetry.space_group_name_H-M   'P 1'
#
loop_
_entity.id
_entity.type
_entity.pdbx_description
1 polymer ?
#
loop_
_entity_poly.entity_id
_entity_poly.type
_entity_poly.pdbx_seq_one_letter_code
_entity_poly.pdbx_strand_id
1 'polypeptide(L)' 'QIYPYEQLLITNPELPAGVERNTIEDHLSDEEFESIFHMDRLEFHRLAEWKRCDLKKRVNLF' A
#
# COMPACT_ATOMS: atom_id res chain seq x y z
N GLN A 1 -9.11 8.71 1.36
CA GLN A 1 -8.88 9.34 0.04
C GLN A 1 -8.03 8.37 -0.76
N ILE A 2 -8.45 8.07 -2.00
CA ILE A 2 -7.74 7.15 -2.90
C ILE A 2 -6.76 7.94 -3.77
N TYR A 3 -5.56 7.40 -3.95
CA TYR A 3 -4.52 7.94 -4.83
C TYR A 3 -3.98 6.83 -5.75
N PRO A 4 -3.59 7.16 -6.99
CA PRO A 4 -2.91 6.22 -7.86
C PRO A 4 -1.63 5.70 -7.21
N TYR A 5 -1.32 4.42 -7.42
CA TYR A 5 -0.13 3.76 -6.89
C TYR A 5 1.17 4.56 -7.10
N GLU A 6 1.34 5.17 -8.27
CA GLU A 6 2.53 5.96 -8.63
C GLU A 6 2.76 7.16 -7.69
N GLN A 7 1.69 7.74 -7.12
CA GLN A 7 1.79 8.85 -6.16
C GLN A 7 2.08 8.36 -4.74
N LEU A 8 1.88 7.07 -4.48
CA LEU A 8 2.08 6.42 -3.19
C LEU A 8 3.42 5.70 -3.08
N LEU A 9 4.22 5.66 -4.15
CA LEU A 9 5.56 5.08 -4.10
C LEU A 9 6.45 5.80 -3.09
N ILE A 10 7.27 5.06 -2.33
CA ILE A 10 8.27 5.67 -1.43
C ILE A 10 9.26 6.58 -2.16
N THR A 11 9.45 6.36 -3.46
CA THR A 11 10.28 7.23 -4.31
C THR A 11 9.66 8.59 -4.56
N ASN A 12 8.38 8.80 -4.23
CA ASN A 12 7.75 10.10 -4.30
C ASN A 12 8.18 10.98 -3.09
N PRO A 13 8.92 12.08 -3.31
CA PRO A 13 9.35 12.98 -2.23
C PRO A 13 8.18 13.74 -1.59
N GLU A 14 7.07 13.91 -2.30
CA GLU A 14 5.89 14.63 -1.85
C GLU A 14 4.70 13.67 -1.73
N LEU A 15 4.65 12.94 -0.61
CA LEU A 15 3.45 12.17 -0.28
C LEU A 15 2.24 13.12 -0.17
N PRO A 16 1.06 12.73 -0.70
CA PRO A 16 -0.13 13.55 -0.58
C PRO A 16 -0.45 13.89 0.88
N ALA A 17 -0.96 15.11 1.11
CA ALA A 17 -1.24 15.58 2.46
C ALA A 17 -2.21 14.65 3.21
N GLY A 18 -1.76 14.09 4.34
CA GLY A 18 -2.54 13.16 5.16
C GLY A 18 -2.38 11.68 4.82
N VAL A 19 -1.49 11.33 3.87
CA VAL A 19 -1.08 9.94 3.62
C VAL A 19 0.11 9.59 4.52
N GLU A 20 -0.05 8.62 5.40
CA GLU A 20 1.04 8.08 6.22
C GLU A 20 1.69 6.87 5.55
N ARG A 21 3.02 6.74 5.67
CA ARG A 21 3.78 5.59 5.12
C ARG A 21 3.32 4.25 5.70
N ASN A 22 2.85 4.25 6.95
CA ASN A 22 2.43 3.03 7.63
C ASN A 22 1.06 2.52 7.19
N THR A 23 0.23 3.39 6.61
CA THR A 23 -1.15 3.09 6.14
C THR A 23 -1.29 3.36 4.64
N ILE A 24 -0.18 3.42 3.91
CA ILE A 24 -0.17 3.84 2.51
C ILE A 24 -0.98 2.90 1.62
N GLU A 25 -1.06 1.63 2.02
CA GLU A 25 -1.88 0.60 1.39
C GLU A 25 -3.39 0.87 1.49
N ASP A 26 -3.84 1.62 2.51
CA ASP A 26 -5.25 2.01 2.70
C ASP A 26 -5.68 3.13 1.75
N HIS A 27 -4.72 3.74 1.06
CA HIS A 27 -4.96 4.81 0.09
C HIS A 27 -5.04 4.32 -1.36
N LEU A 28 -4.83 3.04 -1.61
CA LEU A 28 -5.05 2.44 -2.93
C LEU A 28 -6.55 2.21 -3.20
N SER A 29 -6.96 2.21 -4.47
CA SER A 29 -8.26 1.64 -4.84
C SER A 29 -8.25 0.12 -4.60
N ASP A 30 -9.43 -0.50 -4.46
CA ASP A 30 -9.50 -1.95 -4.27
C ASP A 30 -8.94 -2.71 -5.48
N GLU A 31 -9.20 -2.23 -6.70
CA GLU A 31 -8.62 -2.80 -7.94
C GLU A 31 -7.10 -2.71 -7.97
N GLU A 32 -6.51 -1.55 -7.63
CA GLU A 32 -5.05 -1.41 -7.58
C GLU A 32 -4.46 -2.27 -6.46
N PHE A 33 -5.09 -2.29 -5.29
CA PHE A 33 -4.64 -3.11 -4.17
C PHE A 33 -4.58 -4.59 -4.57
N GLU A 34 -5.66 -5.11 -5.14
CA GLU A 34 -5.74 -6.50 -5.62
C GLU A 34 -4.74 -6.76 -6.75
N SER A 35 -4.53 -5.81 -7.66
CA SER A 35 -3.54 -5.91 -8.73
C SER A 35 -2.10 -5.96 -8.22
N ILE A 36 -1.77 -5.18 -7.19
CA ILE A 36 -0.41 -5.04 -6.62
C ILE A 36 -0.09 -6.18 -5.65
N PHE A 37 -1.01 -6.48 -4.74
CA PHE A 37 -0.80 -7.47 -3.69
C PHE A 37 -1.30 -8.87 -4.09
N HIS A 38 -2.02 -8.99 -5.22
CA HIS A 38 -2.60 -10.25 -5.70
C HIS A 38 -3.49 -10.95 -4.66
N MET A 39 -4.14 -10.17 -3.80
CA MET A 39 -5.05 -10.61 -2.75
C MET A 39 -5.96 -9.46 -2.33
N ASP A 40 -7.08 -9.78 -1.70
CA ASP A 40 -7.97 -8.75 -1.16
C ASP A 40 -7.42 -8.13 0.13
N ARG A 41 -7.99 -6.98 0.53
CA ARG A 41 -7.59 -6.27 1.76
C ARG A 41 -7.77 -7.12 3.01
N LEU A 42 -8.83 -7.92 3.07
CA LEU A 42 -9.14 -8.75 4.23
C LEU A 42 -8.09 -9.85 4.42
N GLU A 43 -7.67 -10.50 3.34
CA GLU A 43 -6.59 -11.47 3.29
C GLU A 43 -5.27 -10.83 3.70
N PHE A 44 -4.96 -9.64 3.18
CA PHE A 44 -3.76 -8.90 3.57
C PHE A 44 -3.74 -8.57 5.06
N HIS A 45 -4.84 -8.06 5.64
CA HIS A 45 -4.90 -7.73 7.07
C HIS A 45 -4.87 -8.97 7.97
N ARG A 46 -5.20 -10.16 7.47
CA ARG A 46 -5.03 -11.45 8.20
C ARG A 46 -3.58 -11.93 8.25
N LEU A 47 -2.69 -11.40 7.41
CA LEU A 47 -1.29 -11.78 7.43
C LEU A 47 -0.58 -11.23 8.69
N ALA A 48 0.40 -11.97 9.17
CA ALA A 48 1.28 -11.50 10.23
C ALA A 48 1.97 -10.18 9.82
N GLU A 49 2.23 -9.30 10.80
CA GLU A 49 2.80 -7.97 10.56
C GLU A 49 4.09 -8.00 9.73
N TRP A 50 5.01 -8.92 10.04
CA TRP A 50 6.25 -9.07 9.28
C TRP A 50 6.00 -9.38 7.79
N LYS A 51 4.95 -10.14 7.47
CA LYS A 51 4.60 -10.51 6.09
C LYS A 51 3.94 -9.34 5.36
N ARG A 52 3.09 -8.55 6.05
CA ARG A 52 2.55 -7.29 5.51
C ARG A 52 3.69 -6.32 5.18
N CYS A 53 4.64 -6.14 6.10
CA CYS A 53 5.83 -5.31 5.87
C CYS A 53 6.69 -5.81 4.71
N ASP A 54 6.91 -7.13 4.59
CA ASP A 54 7.65 -7.72 3.47
C ASP A 54 6.97 -7.47 2.12
N LEU A 55 5.65 -7.66 2.04
CA LEU A 55 4.88 -7.38 0.83
C LEU A 55 4.94 -5.90 0.46
N LYS A 56 4.74 -4.99 1.42
CA LYS A 56 4.86 -3.53 1.20
C LYS A 56 6.24 -3.14 0.66
N LYS A 57 7.31 -3.73 1.18
CA LYS A 57 8.68 -3.48 0.66
C LYS A 57 8.85 -3.91 -0.79
N ARG A 58 8.28 -5.06 -1.18
CA ARG A 58 8.39 -5.57 -2.57
C ARG A 58 7.73 -4.66 -3.61
N VAL A 59 6.72 -3.91 -3.19
CA VAL A 59 5.96 -2.99 -4.05
C VAL A 59 6.30 -1.53 -3.75
N ASN A 60 7.43 -1.25 -3.10
CA ASN A 60 7.89 0.12 -2.81
C ASN A 60 6.87 0.98 -2.03
N LEU A 61 6.07 0.35 -1.17
CA LEU A 61 5.06 0.96 -0.28
C LEU A 61 5.45 0.83 1.22
N PHE A 62 6.73 0.60 1.53
CA PHE A 62 7.24 0.54 2.91
C PHE A 62 8.04 1.79 3.24
#